data_AF-A0A351FZG1-F1
#
_entry.id   AF-A0A351FZG1-F1
#
_cell.length_a   1.000
_cell.length_b   1.000
_cell.length_c   1.000
_cell.angle_alpha   90.00
_cell.angle_beta   90.00
_cell.angle_gamma   90.00
#
_symmetry.space_group_name_H-M   'P 1'
#
loop_
_entity.id
_entity.type
_entity.pdbx_description
1 polymer ?
#
loop_
_entity_poly.entity_id
_entity_poly.type
_entity_poly.pdbx_seq_one_letter_code
_entity_poly.pdbx_strand_id
1 'polypeptide(L)'
;MVSESKPEGFLASNEFLIRRLHSLSGLIPVGAYMCVHLLTNASVMSGAASFQRNVNMIHSLDKALPVVEWVFIFIPILFHAIFGFVIIGGGLQNTSSYPLQKNWRYTLQRWTGGIAFLFIVGHVFHLHGWVHSFAEPLGGANFKAYNATSSLALALRGAIPIAFYSVGIVACVYHLANGLWTMGITWGVWTSPTAQKRADKVCIGFGVALLLVGITALYGAVTTDVKAALEVEQKMLDQHVGDLPHYKHYSKEELETLSDELSNNVIGGATETD
;
A
#
# COMPACT_ATOMS: atom_id res chain seq x y z
N MET A 1 30.95 -28.73 38.65
CA MET A 1 31.16 -27.42 37.99
C MET A 1 29.86 -27.06 37.31
N VAL A 2 29.15 -26.05 37.81
CA VAL A 2 27.97 -25.51 37.14
C VAL A 2 28.49 -24.64 36.01
N SER A 3 28.21 -25.03 34.76
CA SER A 3 28.48 -24.20 33.59
C SER A 3 27.68 -22.92 33.72
N GLU A 4 28.35 -21.78 33.93
CA GLU A 4 27.70 -20.47 33.78
C GLU A 4 27.14 -20.38 32.36
N SER A 5 25.81 -20.35 32.24
CA SER A 5 25.14 -20.06 30.98
C SER A 5 25.49 -18.63 30.58
N LYS A 6 26.01 -18.42 29.36
CA LYS A 6 26.20 -17.07 28.82
C LYS A 6 24.90 -16.26 28.96
N PRO A 7 24.98 -14.97 29.32
CA PRO A 7 23.80 -14.12 29.35
C PRO A 7 23.12 -14.16 27.97
N GLU A 8 21.82 -14.42 27.98
CA GLU A 8 21.04 -14.45 26.76
C GLU A 8 21.11 -13.07 26.07
N GLY A 9 21.20 -13.08 24.74
CA GLY A 9 21.22 -11.83 23.98
C GLY A 9 19.90 -11.05 24.13
N PHE A 10 19.95 -9.72 23.97
CA PHE A 10 18.79 -8.82 24.13
C PHE A 10 17.50 -9.31 23.45
N LEU A 11 17.61 -9.85 22.23
CA LEU A 11 16.46 -10.36 21.46
C LEU A 11 15.80 -11.59 22.10
N ALA A 12 16.58 -12.48 22.71
CA ALA A 12 16.07 -13.67 23.39
C ALA A 12 15.37 -13.26 24.70
N SER A 13 16.02 -12.41 25.50
CA SER A 13 15.47 -11.95 26.78
C SER A 13 14.19 -11.10 26.63
N ASN A 14 13.99 -10.47 25.47
CA ASN A 14 12.83 -9.62 25.19
C ASN A 14 11.89 -10.20 24.12
N GLU A 15 12.02 -11.49 23.79
CA GLU A 15 11.30 -12.11 22.66
C GLU A 15 9.78 -11.90 22.75
N PHE A 16 9.20 -12.09 23.94
CA PHE A 16 7.76 -11.90 24.15
C PHE A 16 7.32 -10.48 23.81
N LEU A 17 8.00 -9.46 24.33
CA LEU A 17 7.67 -8.06 24.10
C LEU A 17 7.83 -7.70 22.61
N ILE A 18 8.92 -8.12 21.99
CA ILE A 18 9.18 -7.86 20.57
C ILE A 18 8.10 -8.47 19.68
N ARG A 19 7.69 -9.72 19.94
CA ARG A 19 6.60 -10.38 19.19
C ARG A 19 5.26 -9.65 19.37
N ARG A 20 4.98 -9.14 20.57
CA ARG A 20 3.78 -8.33 20.84
C ARG A 20 3.82 -7.01 20.08
N LEU A 21 4.93 -6.27 20.15
CA LEU A 21 5.09 -5.02 19.41
C LEU A 21 5.03 -5.24 17.89
N HIS A 22 5.60 -6.34 17.38
CA HIS A 22 5.53 -6.69 15.96
C HIS A 22 4.08 -6.94 15.53
N SER A 23 3.33 -7.68 16.34
CA SER A 23 1.90 -7.89 16.10
C SER A 23 1.09 -6.59 16.19
N LEU A 24 1.40 -5.72 17.14
CA LEU A 24 0.68 -4.46 17.37
C LEU A 24 0.93 -3.47 16.23
N SER A 25 2.19 -3.29 15.81
CA SER A 25 2.58 -2.46 14.67
C SER A 25 1.94 -2.93 13.37
N GLY A 26 1.84 -4.25 13.16
CA GLY A 26 1.22 -4.80 11.97
C GLY A 26 -0.27 -4.45 11.81
N LEU A 27 -1.03 -4.41 12.91
CA LEU A 27 -2.46 -4.09 12.83
C LEU A 27 -2.76 -2.60 13.02
N ILE A 28 -2.24 -1.99 14.09
CA ILE A 28 -2.70 -0.67 14.52
C ILE A 28 -2.22 0.43 13.59
N PRO A 29 -0.92 0.72 13.46
CA PRO A 29 -0.47 1.72 12.49
C PRO A 29 -0.54 1.20 11.05
N VAL A 30 0.09 0.04 10.74
CA VAL A 30 0.21 -0.43 9.35
C VAL A 30 -1.14 -0.87 8.78
N GLY A 31 -1.89 -1.69 9.51
CA GLY A 31 -3.21 -2.15 9.08
C GLY A 31 -4.23 -1.03 8.95
N ALA A 32 -4.29 -0.09 9.90
CA ALA A 32 -5.19 1.05 9.79
C ALA A 32 -4.80 1.97 8.63
N TYR A 33 -3.49 2.25 8.46
CA TYR A 33 -2.99 3.00 7.31
C TYR A 33 -3.40 2.32 6.00
N MET A 34 -3.24 1.01 5.87
CA MET A 34 -3.63 0.27 4.67
C MET A 34 -5.13 0.42 4.35
N CYS A 35 -6.00 0.35 5.36
CA CYS A 35 -7.44 0.57 5.17
C CYS A 35 -7.75 1.99 4.66
N VAL A 36 -7.17 3.01 5.30
CA VAL A 36 -7.35 4.41 4.89
C VAL A 36 -6.78 4.63 3.49
N HIS A 37 -5.58 4.12 3.22
CA HIS A 37 -4.90 4.21 1.94
C HIS A 37 -5.76 3.63 0.81
N LEU A 38 -6.27 2.40 0.97
CA LEU A 38 -7.13 1.78 -0.06
C LEU A 38 -8.46 2.52 -0.24
N LEU A 39 -9.10 2.98 0.84
CA LEU A 39 -10.34 3.74 0.75
C LEU A 39 -10.14 5.10 0.06
N THR A 40 -9.08 5.82 0.39
CA THR A 40 -8.74 7.08 -0.27
C THR A 40 -8.47 6.85 -1.75
N ASN A 41 -7.69 5.84 -2.13
CA ASN A 41 -7.44 5.53 -3.54
C ASN A 41 -8.72 5.07 -4.27
N ALA A 42 -9.60 4.30 -3.62
CA ALA A 42 -10.87 3.89 -4.21
C ALA A 42 -11.80 5.08 -4.51
N SER A 43 -11.62 6.22 -3.85
CA SER A 43 -12.39 7.44 -4.14
C SER A 43 -12.15 8.02 -5.53
N VAL A 44 -11.15 7.55 -6.28
CA VAL A 44 -10.97 7.87 -7.71
C VAL A 44 -12.22 7.49 -8.53
N MET A 45 -12.93 6.43 -8.13
CA MET A 45 -14.20 6.01 -8.73
C MET A 45 -15.36 6.99 -8.46
N SER A 46 -15.21 7.89 -7.49
CA SER A 46 -16.14 9.00 -7.24
C SER A 46 -15.81 10.26 -8.06
N GLY A 47 -14.84 10.17 -8.98
CA GLY A 47 -14.43 11.23 -9.90
C GLY A 47 -13.17 11.98 -9.44
N ALA A 48 -12.47 12.58 -10.42
CA ALA A 48 -11.18 13.24 -10.21
C ALA A 48 -11.21 14.30 -9.09
N ALA A 49 -12.26 15.13 -9.06
CA ALA A 49 -12.40 16.15 -8.03
C ALA A 49 -12.54 15.56 -6.61
N SER A 50 -13.16 14.38 -6.47
CA SER A 50 -13.34 13.73 -5.16
C SER A 50 -12.00 13.21 -4.64
N PHE A 51 -11.26 12.50 -5.49
CA PHE A 51 -9.92 12.01 -5.13
C PHE A 51 -8.95 13.16 -4.84
N GLN A 52 -8.92 14.19 -5.70
CA GLN A 52 -8.07 15.37 -5.50
C GLN A 52 -8.38 16.08 -4.19
N ARG A 53 -9.66 16.20 -3.78
CA ARG A 53 -10.02 16.76 -2.47
C ARG A 53 -9.48 15.92 -1.31
N ASN A 54 -9.58 14.59 -1.40
CA ASN A 54 -9.06 13.70 -0.35
C ASN A 54 -7.52 13.79 -0.25
N VAL A 55 -6.82 13.89 -1.38
CA VAL A 55 -5.36 14.12 -1.39
C VAL A 55 -5.01 15.50 -0.83
N ASN A 56 -5.72 16.55 -1.24
CA ASN A 56 -5.54 17.89 -0.68
C ASN A 56 -5.76 17.93 0.84
N MET A 57 -6.75 17.17 1.36
CA MET A 57 -6.99 17.07 2.79
C MET A 57 -5.80 16.45 3.54
N ILE A 58 -5.16 15.42 2.97
CA ILE A 58 -3.94 14.84 3.56
C ILE A 58 -2.80 15.86 3.51
N HIS A 59 -2.60 16.51 2.37
CA HIS A 59 -1.54 17.50 2.15
C HIS A 59 -1.76 18.82 2.92
N SER A 60 -2.97 19.08 3.42
CA SER A 60 -3.28 20.24 4.28
C SER A 60 -2.55 20.23 5.62
N LEU A 61 -2.00 19.08 6.02
CA LEU A 61 -1.09 18.98 7.17
C LEU A 61 0.25 19.71 6.96
N ASP A 62 0.59 20.04 5.70
CA ASP A 62 1.78 20.81 5.32
C ASP A 62 3.06 20.30 6.02
N LYS A 63 3.75 21.14 6.80
CA LYS A 63 5.00 20.78 7.51
C LYS A 63 4.83 19.66 8.54
N ALA A 64 3.60 19.37 8.97
CA ALA A 64 3.33 18.26 9.87
C ALA A 64 3.20 16.91 9.13
N LEU A 65 2.92 16.92 7.82
CA LEU A 65 2.71 15.69 7.05
C LEU A 65 3.89 14.72 7.17
N PRO A 66 5.17 15.12 6.94
CA PRO A 66 6.28 14.17 7.04
C PRO A 66 6.42 13.57 8.45
N VAL A 67 6.13 14.35 9.50
CA VAL A 67 6.19 13.85 10.90
C VAL A 67 5.12 12.78 11.11
N VAL A 68 3.90 13.02 10.63
CA VAL A 68 2.79 12.06 10.71
C VAL A 68 3.13 10.79 9.93
N GLU A 69 3.67 10.91 8.72
CA GLU A 69 4.06 9.76 7.89
C GLU A 69 5.16 8.93 8.57
N TRP A 70 6.20 9.55 9.11
CA TRP A 70 7.26 8.80 9.79
C TRP A 70 6.76 8.10 11.06
N VAL A 71 5.97 8.78 11.89
CA VAL A 71 5.49 8.25 13.17
C VAL A 71 4.46 7.13 12.98
N PHE A 72 3.51 7.30 12.06
CA PHE A 72 2.38 6.38 11.91
C PHE A 72 2.50 5.41 10.74
N ILE A 73 3.43 5.62 9.80
CA ILE A 73 3.59 4.76 8.60
C ILE A 73 5.00 4.16 8.57
N PHE A 74 6.04 4.99 8.39
CA PHE A 74 7.38 4.48 8.07
C PHE A 74 8.09 3.78 9.22
N ILE A 75 8.12 4.35 10.42
CA ILE A 75 8.73 3.70 11.58
C ILE A 75 8.00 2.37 11.89
N PRO A 76 6.66 2.34 12.00
CA PRO A 76 5.96 1.10 12.29
C PRO A 76 6.12 0.04 11.20
N ILE A 77 6.07 0.40 9.91
CA ILE A 77 6.19 -0.58 8.82
C ILE A 77 7.62 -1.12 8.71
N LEU A 78 8.65 -0.29 8.94
CA LEU A 78 10.04 -0.74 8.99
C LEU A 78 10.26 -1.70 10.15
N PHE A 79 9.78 -1.34 11.35
CA PHE A 79 9.84 -2.22 12.51
C PHE A 79 9.12 -3.55 12.24
N HIS A 80 7.91 -3.50 11.69
CA HIS A 80 7.14 -4.69 11.34
C HIS A 80 7.88 -5.56 10.31
N ALA A 81 8.41 -4.99 9.24
CA ALA A 81 9.12 -5.73 8.20
C ALA A 81 10.43 -6.36 8.72
N ILE A 82 11.26 -5.59 9.42
CA ILE A 82 12.56 -6.07 9.93
C ILE A 82 12.36 -7.26 10.87
N PHE A 83 11.50 -7.11 11.88
CA PHE A 83 11.23 -8.20 12.82
C PHE A 83 10.42 -9.32 12.18
N GLY A 84 9.60 -9.03 11.17
CA GLY A 84 8.93 -10.03 10.34
C GLY A 84 9.93 -10.97 9.67
N PHE A 85 11.00 -10.43 9.05
CA PHE A 85 12.06 -11.24 8.45
C PHE A 85 12.88 -12.02 9.49
N VAL A 86 13.15 -11.45 10.66
CA VAL A 86 13.78 -12.20 11.78
C VAL A 86 12.92 -13.41 12.18
N ILE A 87 11.59 -13.24 12.26
CA ILE A 87 10.65 -14.31 12.60
C ILE A 87 10.55 -15.36 11.46
N ILE A 88 10.64 -14.94 10.19
CA ILE A 88 10.66 -15.84 9.04
C ILE A 88 11.91 -16.71 9.07
N GLY A 89 13.09 -16.12 9.33
CA GLY A 89 14.38 -16.83 9.35
C GLY A 89 14.48 -17.96 10.38
N GLY A 90 13.68 -17.91 11.45
CA GLY A 90 13.59 -18.98 12.45
C GLY A 90 12.46 -19.99 12.25
N GLY A 91 11.68 -19.88 11.16
CA GLY A 91 10.47 -20.69 10.95
C GLY A 91 10.69 -21.93 10.07
N LEU A 92 10.14 -23.07 10.48
CA LEU A 92 10.05 -24.28 9.64
C LEU A 92 8.66 -24.38 9.01
N GLN A 93 8.61 -24.50 7.68
CA GLN A 93 7.36 -24.80 6.97
C GLN A 93 7.11 -26.31 6.92
N ASN A 94 5.86 -26.74 7.11
CA ASN A 94 5.48 -28.15 7.11
C ASN A 94 4.19 -28.40 6.29
N THR A 95 4.11 -27.80 5.10
CA THR A 95 2.95 -27.94 4.20
C THR A 95 3.05 -29.15 3.27
N SER A 96 4.25 -29.71 3.07
CA SER A 96 4.45 -30.91 2.25
C SER A 96 3.97 -32.18 2.95
N SER A 97 4.35 -32.39 4.21
CA SER A 97 3.96 -33.57 4.98
C SER A 97 2.61 -33.41 5.69
N TYR A 98 2.20 -32.18 6.02
CA TYR A 98 0.94 -31.90 6.72
C TYR A 98 0.17 -30.73 6.07
N PRO A 99 -0.66 -30.98 5.04
CA PRO A 99 -1.41 -29.96 4.31
C PRO A 99 -2.67 -29.50 5.08
N LEU A 100 -2.53 -29.20 6.37
CA LEU A 100 -3.61 -28.70 7.21
C LEU A 100 -3.83 -27.20 6.97
N GLN A 101 -5.07 -26.73 7.08
CA GLN A 101 -5.42 -25.32 6.88
C GLN A 101 -4.54 -24.36 7.70
N LYS A 102 -4.27 -24.70 8.97
CA LYS A 102 -3.42 -23.88 9.86
C LYS A 102 -1.97 -23.78 9.36
N ASN A 103 -1.43 -24.87 8.81
CA ASN A 103 -0.08 -24.89 8.23
C ASN A 103 -0.03 -24.03 6.97
N TRP A 104 -1.08 -24.06 6.15
CA TRP A 104 -1.15 -23.20 4.97
C TRP A 104 -1.27 -21.72 5.36
N ARG A 105 -2.09 -21.36 6.35
CA ARG A 105 -2.16 -19.97 6.86
C ARG A 105 -0.81 -19.48 7.38
N TYR A 106 -0.08 -20.33 8.09
CA TYR A 106 1.28 -20.05 8.55
C TYR A 106 2.25 -19.78 7.39
N THR A 107 2.21 -20.61 6.35
CA THR A 107 3.10 -20.50 5.19
C THR A 107 2.73 -19.31 4.31
N LEU A 108 1.45 -19.11 4.00
CA LEU A 108 0.98 -17.97 3.22
C LEU A 108 1.23 -16.63 3.92
N GLN A 109 1.16 -16.54 5.25
CA GLN A 109 1.53 -15.30 5.96
C GLN A 109 2.96 -14.86 5.63
N ARG A 110 3.89 -15.82 5.50
CA ARG A 110 5.31 -15.53 5.22
C ARG A 110 5.54 -15.17 3.77
N TRP A 111 4.98 -15.95 2.85
CA TRP A 111 5.08 -15.67 1.43
C TRP A 111 4.45 -14.32 1.08
N THR A 112 3.24 -14.06 1.56
CA THR A 112 2.57 -12.77 1.33
C THR A 112 3.28 -11.64 2.04
N GLY A 113 3.92 -11.85 3.20
CA GLY A 113 4.75 -10.85 3.86
C GLY A 113 5.98 -10.46 3.04
N GLY A 114 6.68 -11.44 2.46
CA GLY A 114 7.81 -11.20 1.57
C GLY A 114 7.39 -10.50 0.27
N ILE A 115 6.28 -10.95 -0.34
CA ILE A 115 5.72 -10.30 -1.55
C ILE A 115 5.28 -8.88 -1.23
N ALA A 116 4.57 -8.65 -0.11
CA ALA A 116 4.14 -7.33 0.32
C ALA A 116 5.33 -6.41 0.56
N PHE A 117 6.41 -6.90 1.18
CA PHE A 117 7.64 -6.12 1.35
C PHE A 117 8.22 -5.65 0.01
N LEU A 118 8.41 -6.56 -0.95
CA LEU A 118 8.92 -6.20 -2.28
C LEU A 118 7.97 -5.25 -3.02
N PHE A 119 6.66 -5.49 -2.91
CA PHE A 119 5.65 -4.61 -3.45
C PHE A 119 5.71 -3.21 -2.84
N ILE A 120 5.79 -3.07 -1.52
CA ILE A 120 5.85 -1.76 -0.84
C ILE A 120 7.10 -1.00 -1.27
N VAL A 121 8.27 -1.64 -1.32
CA VAL A 121 9.52 -1.01 -1.78
C VAL A 121 9.36 -0.50 -3.22
N GLY A 122 8.87 -1.36 -4.13
CA GLY A 122 8.65 -0.98 -5.52
C GLY A 122 7.56 0.07 -5.70
N HIS A 123 6.46 0.00 -4.95
CA HIS A 123 5.36 0.95 -4.95
C HIS A 123 5.83 2.35 -4.50
N VAL A 124 6.54 2.41 -3.38
CA VAL A 124 7.10 3.65 -2.85
C VAL A 124 8.10 4.26 -3.83
N PHE A 125 8.98 3.45 -4.42
CA PHE A 125 9.90 3.90 -5.46
C PHE A 125 9.14 4.46 -6.69
N HIS A 126 8.17 3.70 -7.18
CA HIS A 126 7.44 4.00 -8.41
C HIS A 126 6.57 5.27 -8.30
N LEU A 127 5.85 5.47 -7.19
CA LEU A 127 4.96 6.62 -7.05
C LEU A 127 5.57 7.79 -6.29
N HIS A 128 6.31 7.54 -5.21
CA HIS A 128 6.80 8.61 -4.33
C HIS A 128 8.29 8.91 -4.54
N GLY A 129 9.11 7.93 -4.87
CA GLY A 129 10.54 8.09 -5.13
C GLY A 129 11.27 8.81 -4.01
N TRP A 130 11.26 8.25 -2.80
CA TRP A 130 11.83 8.79 -1.53
C TRP A 130 13.12 9.60 -1.63
N VAL A 131 14.03 9.22 -2.53
CA VAL A 131 15.19 10.04 -2.91
C VAL A 131 14.97 10.46 -4.35
N HIS A 132 14.30 11.60 -4.56
CA HIS A 132 13.85 12.01 -5.90
C HIS A 132 15.00 12.10 -6.91
N SER A 133 16.17 12.60 -6.48
CA SER A 133 17.38 12.69 -7.29
C SER A 133 17.91 11.33 -7.78
N PHE A 134 17.52 10.24 -7.14
CA PHE A 134 17.81 8.87 -7.56
C PHE A 134 16.64 8.21 -8.28
N ALA A 135 15.40 8.48 -7.85
CA ALA A 135 14.21 7.81 -8.36
C ALA A 135 13.78 8.34 -9.74
N GLU A 136 13.77 9.66 -9.95
CA GLU A 136 13.27 10.26 -11.20
C GLU A 136 14.04 9.79 -12.45
N PRO A 137 15.40 9.75 -12.45
CA PRO A 137 16.15 9.25 -13.60
C PRO A 137 15.90 7.77 -13.92
N LEU A 138 15.40 7.02 -12.94
CA LEU A 138 15.11 5.59 -13.06
C LEU A 138 13.61 5.32 -13.29
N GLY A 139 12.81 6.35 -13.58
CA GLY A 139 11.37 6.23 -13.83
C GLY A 139 10.52 6.04 -12.58
N GLY A 140 10.99 6.46 -11.41
CA GLY A 140 10.23 6.55 -10.16
C GLY A 140 9.65 7.95 -9.91
N ALA A 141 8.99 8.13 -8.76
CA ALA A 141 8.35 9.39 -8.34
C ALA A 141 7.24 9.92 -9.28
N ASN A 142 6.44 9.01 -9.87
CA ASN A 142 5.45 9.37 -10.90
C ASN A 142 4.15 9.99 -10.37
N PHE A 143 3.90 10.00 -9.06
CA PHE A 143 2.69 10.59 -8.48
C PHE A 143 2.87 12.08 -8.18
N LYS A 144 1.92 12.90 -8.66
CA LYS A 144 1.90 14.35 -8.45
C LYS A 144 0.68 14.71 -7.62
N ALA A 145 0.88 15.16 -6.39
CA ALA A 145 -0.19 15.33 -5.41
C ALA A 145 -1.28 16.32 -5.85
N TYR A 146 -0.94 17.35 -6.64
CA TYR A 146 -1.90 18.35 -7.15
C TYR A 146 -2.47 18.03 -8.53
N ASN A 147 -2.06 16.90 -9.09
CA ASN A 147 -2.63 16.28 -10.29
C ASN A 147 -2.86 14.78 -10.00
N ALA A 148 -3.51 14.50 -8.87
CA ALA A 148 -3.48 13.19 -8.22
C ALA A 148 -4.10 12.09 -9.08
N THR A 149 -5.28 12.33 -9.64
CA THR A 149 -5.98 11.36 -10.49
C THR A 149 -5.23 11.13 -11.80
N SER A 150 -4.87 12.20 -12.51
CA SER A 150 -4.24 12.07 -13.83
C SER A 150 -2.85 11.42 -13.74
N SER A 151 -2.02 11.85 -12.78
CA SER A 151 -0.68 11.26 -12.58
C SER A 151 -0.74 9.82 -12.10
N LEU A 152 -1.70 9.47 -11.22
CA LEU A 152 -1.92 8.08 -10.82
C LEU A 152 -2.35 7.21 -12.00
N ALA A 153 -3.28 7.70 -12.82
CA ALA A 153 -3.78 6.97 -13.99
C ALA A 153 -2.66 6.74 -15.03
N LEU A 154 -1.80 7.74 -15.25
CA LEU A 154 -0.62 7.60 -16.12
C LEU A 154 0.41 6.62 -15.55
N ALA A 155 0.73 6.72 -14.25
CA ALA A 155 1.69 5.83 -13.61
C ALA A 155 1.24 4.36 -13.60
N LEU A 156 -0.07 4.11 -13.55
CA LEU A 156 -0.64 2.75 -13.55
C LEU A 156 -1.01 2.24 -14.95
N ARG A 157 -0.71 2.99 -16.01
CA ARG A 157 -1.02 2.59 -17.38
C ARG A 157 -0.12 1.42 -17.83
N GLY A 158 -0.71 0.45 -18.53
CA GLY A 158 0.00 -0.68 -19.12
C GLY A 158 0.02 -1.94 -18.27
N ALA A 159 0.34 -3.07 -18.90
CA ALA A 159 0.19 -4.40 -18.28
C ALA A 159 1.11 -4.64 -17.08
N ILE A 160 2.33 -4.08 -17.09
CA ILE A 160 3.33 -4.31 -16.05
C ILE A 160 2.92 -3.66 -14.72
N PRO A 161 2.60 -2.35 -14.64
CA PRO A 161 2.05 -1.76 -13.42
C PRO A 161 0.80 -2.50 -12.95
N ILE A 162 -0.16 -2.78 -13.84
CA ILE A 162 -1.42 -3.45 -13.47
C ILE A 162 -1.14 -4.80 -12.79
N ALA A 163 -0.25 -5.63 -13.35
CA ALA A 163 0.12 -6.91 -12.77
C ALA A 163 0.83 -6.74 -11.41
N PHE A 164 1.81 -5.82 -11.33
CA PHE A 164 2.55 -5.53 -10.10
C PHE A 164 1.63 -5.11 -8.96
N TYR A 165 0.72 -4.16 -9.21
CA TYR A 165 -0.23 -3.67 -8.22
C TYR A 165 -1.31 -4.70 -7.87
N SER A 166 -1.77 -5.51 -8.82
CA SER A 166 -2.73 -6.60 -8.54
C SER A 166 -2.14 -7.62 -7.56
N VAL A 167 -0.91 -8.08 -7.81
CA VAL A 167 -0.21 -9.02 -6.91
C VAL A 167 0.03 -8.37 -5.55
N GLY A 168 0.47 -7.11 -5.53
CA GLY A 168 0.69 -6.35 -4.30
C GLY A 168 -0.55 -6.22 -3.43
N ILE A 169 -1.69 -5.82 -4.02
CA ILE A 169 -2.97 -5.68 -3.32
C ILE A 169 -3.40 -7.01 -2.72
N VAL A 170 -3.40 -8.09 -3.52
CA VAL A 170 -3.80 -9.42 -3.02
C VAL A 170 -2.91 -9.88 -1.87
N ALA A 171 -1.59 -9.72 -2.01
CA ALA A 171 -0.64 -10.10 -0.97
C ALA A 171 -0.84 -9.30 0.32
N CYS A 172 -0.94 -7.97 0.24
CA CYS A 172 -1.14 -7.11 1.41
C CYS A 172 -2.47 -7.42 2.11
N VAL A 173 -3.56 -7.60 1.35
CA VAL A 173 -4.89 -7.85 1.91
C VAL A 173 -4.93 -9.21 2.61
N TYR A 174 -4.39 -10.25 1.98
CA TYR A 174 -4.27 -11.55 2.64
C TYR A 174 -3.42 -11.46 3.91
N HIS A 175 -2.25 -10.81 3.82
CA HIS A 175 -1.32 -10.69 4.94
C HIS A 175 -1.97 -9.98 6.14
N LEU A 176 -2.73 -8.90 5.89
CA LEU A 176 -3.44 -8.17 6.92
C LEU A 176 -4.62 -8.98 7.50
N ALA A 177 -5.47 -9.58 6.65
CA ALA A 177 -6.63 -10.33 7.11
C ALA A 177 -6.24 -11.58 7.90
N ASN A 178 -5.22 -12.32 7.43
CA ASN A 178 -4.69 -13.46 8.16
C ASN A 178 -3.88 -13.04 9.40
N GLY A 179 -3.15 -11.92 9.32
CA GLY A 179 -2.48 -11.30 10.46
C GLY A 179 -3.44 -10.89 11.57
N LEU A 180 -4.59 -10.30 11.23
CA LEU A 180 -5.67 -9.99 12.17
C LEU A 180 -6.17 -11.26 12.86
N TRP A 181 -6.43 -12.33 12.10
CA TRP A 181 -6.84 -13.62 12.64
C TRP A 181 -5.79 -14.21 13.61
N THR A 182 -4.51 -14.18 13.24
CA THR A 182 -3.42 -14.65 14.12
C THR A 182 -3.27 -13.77 15.35
N MET A 183 -3.41 -12.46 15.20
CA MET A 183 -3.35 -11.51 16.29
C MET A 183 -4.38 -11.85 17.37
N GLY A 184 -5.65 -12.05 17.02
CA GLY A 184 -6.65 -12.33 18.05
C GLY A 184 -6.48 -13.69 18.76
N ILE A 185 -5.69 -14.63 18.22
CA ILE A 185 -5.23 -15.79 19.00
C ILE A 185 -4.17 -15.33 20.00
N THR A 186 -3.11 -14.70 19.50
CA THR A 186 -1.97 -14.32 20.35
C THR A 186 -2.41 -13.37 21.48
N TRP A 187 -3.31 -12.43 21.21
CA TRP A 187 -3.84 -11.45 22.19
C TRP A 187 -5.07 -11.96 22.97
N GLY A 188 -5.46 -13.22 22.80
CA GLY A 188 -6.49 -13.84 23.63
C GLY A 188 -7.94 -13.40 23.32
N VAL A 189 -8.19 -12.81 22.16
CA VAL A 189 -9.53 -12.38 21.71
C VAL A 189 -10.41 -13.60 21.34
N TRP A 190 -9.83 -14.62 20.68
CA TRP A 190 -10.53 -15.87 20.35
C TRP A 190 -9.72 -17.10 20.76
N THR A 191 -9.90 -17.51 22.02
CA THR A 191 -9.14 -18.60 22.67
C THR A 191 -9.75 -19.99 22.45
N SER A 192 -11.05 -20.10 22.15
CA SER A 192 -11.73 -21.39 21.96
C SER A 192 -11.84 -21.79 20.47
N PRO A 193 -11.99 -23.09 20.15
CA PRO A 193 -12.22 -23.54 18.77
C PRO A 193 -13.46 -22.91 18.13
N THR A 194 -14.54 -22.72 18.88
CA THR A 194 -15.76 -22.06 18.39
C THR A 194 -15.53 -20.59 18.10
N ALA A 195 -14.77 -19.88 18.94
CA ALA A 195 -14.42 -18.49 18.70
C ALA A 195 -13.53 -18.34 17.46
N GLN A 196 -12.54 -19.23 17.28
CA GLN A 196 -11.68 -19.25 16.09
C GLN A 196 -12.47 -19.48 14.79
N LYS A 197 -13.45 -20.40 14.80
CA LYS A 197 -14.35 -20.62 13.65
C LYS A 197 -15.21 -19.39 13.32
N ARG A 198 -15.63 -18.61 14.31
CA ARG A 198 -16.34 -17.34 14.09
C ARG A 198 -15.39 -16.27 13.56
N ALA A 199 -14.19 -16.20 14.12
CA ALA A 199 -13.14 -15.29 13.67
C ALA A 199 -12.74 -15.55 12.21
N ASP A 200 -12.78 -16.80 11.73
CA ASP A 200 -12.57 -17.11 10.32
C ASP A 200 -13.55 -16.33 9.43
N LYS A 201 -14.85 -16.37 9.75
CA LYS A 201 -15.87 -15.65 8.97
C LYS A 201 -15.65 -14.14 8.98
N VAL A 202 -15.31 -13.58 10.15
CA VAL A 202 -15.06 -12.15 10.31
C VAL A 202 -13.82 -11.72 9.52
N CYS A 203 -12.70 -12.42 9.66
CA CYS A 203 -11.45 -12.06 9.00
C CYS A 203 -11.51 -12.30 7.49
N ILE A 204 -12.20 -13.35 7.03
CA ILE A 204 -12.46 -13.57 5.61
C ILE A 204 -13.36 -12.47 5.04
N GLY A 205 -14.47 -12.14 5.72
CA GLY A 205 -15.36 -11.06 5.30
C GLY A 205 -14.64 -9.72 5.22
N PHE A 206 -13.83 -9.39 6.22
CA PHE A 206 -12.96 -8.22 6.22
C PHE A 206 -11.96 -8.24 5.04
N GLY A 207 -11.26 -9.36 4.83
CA GLY A 207 -10.30 -9.49 3.73
C GLY A 207 -10.95 -9.36 2.35
N VAL A 208 -12.14 -9.97 2.15
CA VAL A 208 -12.89 -9.84 0.88
C VAL A 208 -13.35 -8.40 0.66
N ALA A 209 -13.90 -7.75 1.68
CA ALA A 209 -14.32 -6.36 1.58
C ALA A 209 -13.13 -5.44 1.23
N LEU A 210 -11.99 -5.61 1.90
CA LEU A 210 -10.81 -4.82 1.65
C LEU A 210 -10.19 -5.11 0.27
N LEU A 211 -10.24 -6.36 -0.18
CA LEU A 211 -9.82 -6.73 -1.54
C LEU A 211 -10.69 -6.04 -2.59
N LEU A 212 -12.00 -6.01 -2.40
CA LEU A 212 -12.91 -5.30 -3.30
C LEU A 212 -12.57 -3.81 -3.37
N VAL A 213 -12.34 -3.15 -2.23
CA VAL A 213 -11.88 -1.75 -2.19
C VAL A 213 -10.57 -1.57 -2.96
N GLY A 214 -9.59 -2.47 -2.78
CA GLY A 214 -8.32 -2.40 -3.51
C GLY A 214 -8.46 -2.60 -5.01
N ILE A 215 -9.30 -3.55 -5.44
CA ILE A 215 -9.63 -3.75 -6.87
C ILE A 215 -10.35 -2.53 -7.43
N THR A 216 -11.28 -1.93 -6.69
CA THR A 216 -11.97 -0.69 -7.07
C THR A 216 -10.99 0.47 -7.28
N ALA A 217 -10.00 0.62 -6.38
CA ALA A 217 -8.95 1.62 -6.51
C ALA A 217 -8.11 1.42 -7.79
N LEU A 218 -7.62 0.20 -8.03
CA LEU A 218 -6.83 -0.11 -9.22
C LEU A 218 -7.66 0.07 -10.49
N TYR A 219 -8.87 -0.47 -10.53
CA TYR A 219 -9.80 -0.35 -11.66
C TYR A 219 -10.08 1.11 -12.00
N GLY A 220 -10.38 1.93 -11.00
CA GLY A 220 -10.68 3.34 -11.22
C GLY A 220 -9.47 4.10 -11.74
N ALA A 221 -8.27 3.83 -11.24
CA ALA A 221 -7.06 4.46 -11.77
C ALA A 221 -6.80 4.09 -13.24
N VAL A 222 -6.95 2.81 -13.61
CA VAL A 222 -6.61 2.34 -14.97
C VAL A 222 -7.69 2.67 -16.01
N THR A 223 -8.92 2.93 -15.58
CA THR A 223 -10.04 3.29 -16.48
C THR A 223 -10.32 4.79 -16.53
N THR A 224 -9.57 5.60 -15.77
CA THR A 224 -9.73 7.05 -15.78
C THR A 224 -9.35 7.65 -17.14
N ASP A 225 -10.24 8.48 -17.69
CA ASP A 225 -9.91 9.42 -18.76
C ASP A 225 -8.95 10.50 -18.20
N VAL A 226 -7.69 10.37 -18.58
CA VAL A 226 -6.60 11.24 -18.13
C VAL A 226 -6.85 12.70 -18.55
N LYS A 227 -7.38 12.94 -19.75
CA LYS A 227 -7.62 14.31 -20.24
C LYS A 227 -8.72 14.98 -19.41
N ALA A 228 -9.84 14.29 -19.22
CA ALA A 228 -10.93 14.80 -18.40
C ALA A 228 -10.50 15.03 -16.94
N ALA A 229 -9.67 14.13 -16.38
CA ALA A 229 -9.12 14.30 -15.04
C ALA A 229 -8.21 15.54 -14.95
N LEU A 230 -7.29 15.73 -15.91
CA LEU A 230 -6.41 16.90 -15.98
C LEU A 230 -7.20 18.21 -16.02
N GLU A 231 -8.25 18.29 -16.86
CA GLU A 231 -9.08 19.50 -16.94
C GLU A 231 -9.76 19.83 -15.61
N VAL A 232 -10.22 18.83 -14.88
CA VAL A 232 -10.84 19.01 -13.55
C VAL A 232 -9.81 19.45 -12.52
N GLU A 233 -8.66 18.79 -12.48
CA GLU A 233 -7.58 19.12 -11.55
C GLU A 233 -7.02 20.52 -11.79
N GLN A 234 -6.82 20.90 -13.07
CA GLN A 234 -6.33 22.24 -13.43
C GLN A 234 -7.31 23.32 -13.00
N LYS A 235 -8.62 23.12 -13.24
CA LYS A 235 -9.65 24.06 -12.74
C LYS A 235 -9.62 24.19 -11.22
N MET A 236 -9.40 23.08 -10.50
CA MET A 236 -9.27 23.11 -9.04
C MET A 236 -8.01 23.83 -8.58
N LEU A 237 -6.91 23.68 -9.32
CA LEU A 237 -5.64 24.35 -9.06
C LEU A 237 -5.75 25.86 -9.30
N ASP A 238 -6.36 26.27 -10.41
CA ASP A 238 -6.55 27.68 -10.78
C ASP A 238 -7.48 28.42 -9.79
N GLN A 239 -8.41 27.69 -9.18
CA GLN A 239 -9.31 28.20 -8.14
C GLN A 239 -8.63 28.32 -6.77
N HIS A 240 -7.40 27.81 -6.61
CA HIS A 240 -6.67 27.91 -5.36
C HIS A 240 -6.18 29.34 -5.15
N VAL A 241 -6.74 30.03 -4.14
CA VAL A 241 -6.33 31.39 -3.77
C VAL A 241 -5.21 31.30 -2.73
N GLY A 242 -3.95 31.34 -3.18
CA GLY A 242 -2.77 31.27 -2.30
C GLY A 242 -1.49 30.94 -3.07
N ASP A 243 -0.34 30.91 -2.38
CA ASP A 243 0.88 30.36 -2.95
C ASP A 243 0.64 28.92 -3.38
N LEU A 244 1.15 28.57 -4.57
CA LEU A 244 1.13 27.19 -5.01
C LEU A 244 1.85 26.35 -3.95
N PRO A 245 1.18 25.32 -3.40
CA PRO A 245 1.75 24.49 -2.37
C PRO A 245 3.07 23.87 -2.84
N HIS A 246 4.07 23.73 -1.96
CA HIS A 246 5.42 23.18 -2.25
C HIS A 246 5.44 21.73 -2.79
N TYR A 247 4.27 21.14 -3.06
CA TYR A 247 4.09 19.78 -3.50
C TYR A 247 4.01 19.70 -5.03
N LYS A 248 4.37 18.53 -5.59
CA LYS A 248 4.49 18.31 -7.03
C LYS A 248 3.15 18.49 -7.78
N HIS A 249 3.23 19.23 -8.88
CA HIS A 249 2.23 19.36 -9.94
C HIS A 249 2.92 19.30 -11.31
N TYR A 250 2.17 19.19 -12.41
CA TYR A 250 2.75 19.31 -13.75
C TYR A 250 3.27 20.74 -13.98
N SER A 251 4.47 20.86 -14.55
CA SER A 251 4.97 22.11 -15.10
C SER A 251 4.16 22.50 -16.34
N LYS A 252 4.28 23.75 -16.79
CA LYS A 252 3.62 24.20 -18.02
C LYS A 252 4.06 23.37 -19.23
N GLU A 253 5.36 23.11 -19.35
CA GLU A 253 5.96 22.30 -20.41
C GLU A 253 5.43 20.85 -20.39
N GLU A 254 5.27 20.28 -19.19
CA GLU A 254 4.71 18.94 -19.04
C GLU A 254 3.22 18.91 -19.44
N LEU A 255 2.43 19.92 -19.06
CA LEU A 255 1.02 20.04 -19.45
C LEU A 255 0.86 20.17 -20.96
N GLU A 256 1.71 20.97 -21.62
CA GLU A 256 1.72 21.11 -23.08
C GLU A 256 2.04 19.77 -23.75
N THR A 257 3.11 19.10 -23.31
CA THR A 257 3.51 17.78 -23.82
C THR A 257 2.40 16.74 -23.64
N LEU A 258 1.79 16.68 -22.45
CA LEU A 258 0.68 15.77 -22.15
C LEU A 258 -0.55 16.05 -23.01
N SER A 259 -0.88 17.32 -23.23
CA SER A 259 -1.99 17.73 -24.10
C SER A 259 -1.76 17.26 -25.54
N ASP A 260 -0.54 17.41 -26.05
CA ASP A 260 -0.17 16.97 -27.40
C ASP A 260 -0.21 15.44 -27.53
N GLU A 261 0.33 14.70 -26.57
CA GLU A 261 0.28 13.22 -26.57
C GLU A 261 -1.16 12.68 -26.49
N LEU A 262 -2.00 13.28 -25.65
CA LEU A 262 -3.39 12.85 -25.47
C LEU A 262 -4.26 13.23 -26.68
N SER A 263 -3.95 14.32 -27.38
CA SER A 263 -4.66 14.69 -28.62
C SER A 263 -4.24 13.83 -29.81
N ASN A 264 -2.95 13.51 -29.94
CA ASN A 264 -2.43 12.67 -31.02
C ASN A 264 -2.86 11.20 -30.90
N ASN A 265 -2.96 10.65 -29.68
CA ASN A 265 -3.48 9.29 -29.48
C ASN A 265 -4.97 9.12 -29.83
N VAL A 266 -5.76 10.21 -29.81
CA VAL A 266 -7.15 10.20 -30.28
C VAL A 266 -7.24 10.17 -31.81
N ILE A 267 -6.27 10.75 -32.52
CA ILE A 267 -6.23 10.80 -33.98
C ILE A 267 -5.62 9.52 -34.58
N GLY A 268 -4.67 8.87 -33.88
CA GLY A 268 -4.03 7.63 -34.33
C GLY A 268 -4.87 6.34 -34.14
N GLY A 269 -5.97 6.39 -33.38
CA GLY A 269 -6.85 5.23 -33.16
C GLY A 269 -7.90 4.96 -34.24
N ALA A 270 -7.94 5.78 -35.30
CA ALA A 270 -8.93 5.68 -36.38
C ALA A 270 -8.40 5.02 -37.67
N THR A 271 -7.16 4.53 -37.70
CA THR A 271 -6.58 3.89 -38.88
C THR A 271 -5.81 2.65 -38.50
N GLU A 272 -6.47 1.48 -38.63
CA GLU A 272 -5.93 0.18 -39.07
C GLU A 272 -6.84 -0.95 -38.56
N THR A 273 -8.01 -1.05 -39.16
CA THR A 273 -8.67 -2.33 -39.39
C THR A 273 -8.96 -2.42 -40.88
N ASP A 274 -8.00 -2.93 -41.63
CA ASP A 274 -8.19 -3.54 -42.95
C ASP A 274 -7.62 -4.96 -42.90
#